data_AF-A0A6L6PTP7-F1
#
_entry.id   AF-A0A6L6PTP7-F1
#
_cell.length_a   1.000
_cell.length_b   1.000
_cell.length_c   1.000
_cell.angle_alpha   90.00
_cell.angle_beta   90.00
_cell.angle_gamma   90.00
#
_symmetry.space_group_name_H-M   'P 1'
#
loop_
_entity.id
_entity.type
_entity.pdbx_description
1 polymer ?
#
loop_
_entity_poly.entity_id
_entity_poly.type
_entity_poly.pdbx_seq_one_letter_code
_entity_poly.pdbx_strand_id
1 'polypeptide(L)'
;MRILQQRLLRGANLYSRLPCIVALVESALEDAGIQLAYTARYLQQACGEAVEFMHAEAVADAPGQWRVAVQYALEHVGQAALAAAAQLISATERGETPDVGAAVAALRAQAASMRLSAAAQAVAREVAALGVPVQRISEHGDLLRLGWGYRQRLYSERAIDQQMMRSLLIEAQQRTPVVPPPSHDQQALLRELRDDSHQARIPVIGVTGTNGKTTTTLMIAHTVRLAGYRTGCASTQGLALDGEPYATGDCTGYWSHRSILASPETEFAVLETARGGLLKRGLAYDRCDAGVMLNVSDDHLGLDGVDTVEQLARVKALVAQAAAVAVLNADDAHCVAARARLAAGARAMYFSMRPDNPVLTAHLAQGGDAVWLEHDTIMLCQRQVRQKVIAAAHIPATSGGMARYNIANSMAATAALAACGFSLTQIHAGLSSFESDAATNPLRSNVFELGAFHIVLDYAHNPAAYAAVATLARGLAQGQGRVLAVVTSPGDRRDADLTRIGATCAAHFDRLFVYESQGRGRAPGAAAELISAGARAAGGAAVSTFDGAEGAVQAAYRACQPGDVLVFACGTRVATLIDAIRAIDAPAAERLAQQAAPAS
;
A
#
# COMPACT_ATOMS: atom_id res chain seq x y z
N MET A 1 -12.38 0.50 32.97
CA MET A 1 -11.96 0.21 31.58
C MET A 1 -11.12 1.35 31.01
N ARG A 2 -10.10 1.06 30.18
CA ARG A 2 -9.23 2.07 29.55
C ARG A 2 -9.09 1.82 28.06
N ILE A 3 -9.25 2.86 27.23
CA ILE A 3 -8.91 2.80 25.80
C ILE A 3 -7.41 3.08 25.66
N LEU A 4 -6.66 2.10 25.17
CA LEU A 4 -5.21 2.19 24.99
C LEU A 4 -4.85 2.86 23.66
N GLN A 5 -5.58 2.53 22.60
CA GLN A 5 -5.39 3.08 21.26
C GLN A 5 -6.72 3.16 20.54
N GLN A 6 -6.88 4.17 19.68
CA GLN A 6 -8.00 4.25 18.72
C GLN A 6 -7.51 4.62 17.33
N ARG A 7 -8.19 4.10 16.30
CA ARG A 7 -7.92 4.34 14.88
C ARG A 7 -9.24 4.48 14.12
N LEU A 8 -9.27 5.40 13.16
CA LEU A 8 -10.41 5.64 12.29
C LEU A 8 -10.18 5.00 10.93
N LEU A 9 -11.06 4.07 10.56
CA LEU A 9 -11.03 3.40 9.27
C LEU A 9 -12.19 3.95 8.43
N ARG A 10 -11.87 4.61 7.31
CA ARG A 10 -12.83 5.41 6.51
C ARG A 10 -13.28 4.73 5.21
N GLY A 11 -12.79 3.52 4.93
CA GLY A 11 -13.12 2.74 3.73
C GLY A 11 -12.99 1.24 3.99
N ALA A 12 -12.93 0.45 2.93
CA ALA A 12 -12.79 -1.00 3.05
C ALA A 12 -11.53 -1.36 3.85
N ASN A 13 -11.73 -2.17 4.90
CA ASN A 13 -10.69 -2.50 5.87
C ASN A 13 -10.83 -3.94 6.37
N LEU A 14 -9.96 -4.34 7.29
CA LEU A 14 -9.87 -5.70 7.82
C LEU A 14 -11.15 -6.20 8.49
N TYR A 15 -11.91 -5.31 9.11
CA TYR A 15 -13.07 -5.65 9.93
C TYR A 15 -14.37 -5.49 9.15
N SER A 16 -14.44 -4.47 8.29
CA SER A 16 -15.68 -4.11 7.59
C SER A 16 -15.42 -3.42 6.26
N ARG A 17 -16.42 -3.50 5.38
CA ARG A 17 -16.51 -2.64 4.19
C ARG A 17 -17.00 -1.22 4.53
N LEU A 18 -17.55 -1.05 5.73
CA LEU A 18 -18.10 0.21 6.23
C LEU A 18 -17.07 0.95 7.10
N PRO A 19 -17.16 2.28 7.21
CA PRO A 19 -16.33 3.06 8.11
C PRO A 19 -16.49 2.60 9.56
N CYS A 20 -15.36 2.35 10.24
CA CYS A 20 -15.33 1.83 11.60
C CYS A 20 -14.25 2.52 12.45
N ILE A 21 -14.53 2.70 13.74
CA ILE A 21 -13.51 3.01 14.73
C ILE A 21 -13.02 1.70 15.30
N VAL A 22 -11.71 1.50 15.27
CA VAL A 22 -11.06 0.36 15.92
C VAL A 22 -10.32 0.86 17.15
N ALA A 23 -10.59 0.25 18.29
CA ALA A 23 -9.94 0.56 19.54
C ALA A 23 -9.35 -0.69 20.19
N LEU A 24 -8.13 -0.52 20.71
CA LEU A 24 -7.54 -1.46 21.66
C LEU A 24 -7.93 -0.98 23.06
N VAL A 25 -8.60 -1.84 23.82
CA VAL A 25 -9.08 -1.51 25.16
C VAL A 25 -8.62 -2.54 26.17
N GLU A 26 -8.45 -2.09 27.40
CA GLU A 26 -8.02 -2.90 28.54
C GLU A 26 -9.07 -2.81 29.65
N SER A 27 -9.47 -3.94 30.19
CA SER A 27 -10.34 -4.03 31.36
C SER A 27 -10.16 -5.36 32.09
N ALA A 28 -10.46 -5.36 33.38
CA ALA A 28 -10.53 -6.56 34.20
C ALA A 28 -11.85 -7.34 33.99
N LEU A 29 -12.83 -6.79 33.27
CA LEU A 29 -14.09 -7.48 32.97
C LEU A 29 -13.90 -8.53 31.86
N GLU A 30 -14.49 -9.71 32.08
CA GLU A 30 -14.39 -10.86 31.19
C GLU A 30 -14.96 -10.58 29.79
N ASP A 31 -16.00 -9.74 29.66
CA ASP A 31 -16.66 -9.41 28.37
C ASP A 31 -16.55 -7.91 28.00
N ALA A 32 -15.56 -7.19 28.53
CA ALA A 32 -15.45 -5.74 28.36
C ALA A 32 -15.48 -5.29 26.90
N GLY A 33 -14.82 -6.01 25.99
CA GLY A 33 -14.80 -5.67 24.57
C GLY A 33 -16.18 -5.75 23.92
N ILE A 34 -16.92 -6.82 24.20
CA ILE A 34 -18.27 -7.04 23.66
C ILE A 34 -19.23 -5.98 24.21
N GLN A 35 -19.17 -5.72 25.52
CA GLN A 35 -20.00 -4.70 26.18
C GLN A 35 -19.72 -3.30 25.63
N LEU A 36 -18.45 -2.95 25.44
CA LEU A 36 -18.05 -1.67 24.86
C LEU A 36 -18.59 -1.52 23.43
N ALA A 37 -18.39 -2.54 22.59
CA ALA A 37 -18.83 -2.54 21.21
C ALA A 37 -20.36 -2.38 21.10
N TYR A 38 -21.10 -3.12 21.93
CA TYR A 38 -22.56 -3.06 21.99
C TYR A 38 -23.05 -1.69 22.47
N THR A 39 -22.48 -1.18 23.55
CA THR A 39 -22.87 0.10 24.15
C THR A 39 -22.57 1.26 23.20
N ALA A 40 -21.38 1.27 22.57
CA ALA A 40 -21.02 2.30 21.60
C ALA A 40 -21.96 2.28 20.37
N ARG A 41 -22.32 1.11 19.86
CA ARG A 41 -23.31 0.98 18.78
C ARG A 41 -24.68 1.47 19.23
N TYR A 42 -25.14 1.04 20.41
CA TYR A 42 -26.42 1.45 20.97
C TYR A 42 -26.52 2.97 21.13
N LEU A 43 -25.49 3.63 21.68
CA LEU A 43 -25.46 5.08 21.83
C LEU A 43 -25.59 5.80 20.48
N GLN A 44 -24.92 5.33 19.44
CA GLN A 44 -25.06 5.88 18.08
C GLN A 44 -26.49 5.69 17.54
N GLN A 45 -27.07 4.50 17.69
CA GLN A 45 -28.45 4.21 17.28
C GLN A 45 -29.46 5.07 18.04
N ALA A 46 -29.28 5.27 19.35
CA ALA A 46 -30.11 6.14 20.17
C ALA A 46 -30.05 7.62 19.74
N CYS A 47 -28.97 8.02 19.04
CA CYS A 47 -28.85 9.33 18.41
C CYS A 47 -29.52 9.41 17.03
N GLY A 48 -29.97 8.30 16.47
CA GLY A 48 -30.57 8.20 15.14
C GLY A 48 -29.58 7.89 14.02
N GLU A 49 -28.37 7.44 14.34
CA GLU A 49 -27.40 6.99 13.33
C GLU A 49 -27.71 5.55 12.89
N ALA A 50 -27.71 5.31 11.57
CA ALA A 50 -27.96 4.00 10.97
C ALA A 50 -26.66 3.16 10.96
N VAL A 51 -26.25 2.69 12.13
CA VAL A 51 -25.08 1.81 12.30
C VAL A 51 -25.50 0.45 12.84
N GLU A 52 -24.90 -0.62 12.29
CA GLU A 52 -25.25 -2.00 12.65
C GLU A 52 -24.03 -2.84 13.00
N PHE A 53 -22.92 -2.61 12.29
CA PHE A 53 -21.72 -3.39 12.45
C PHE A 53 -20.99 -3.07 13.75
N MET A 54 -20.67 -4.14 14.48
CA MET A 54 -19.77 -4.13 15.61
C MET A 54 -19.01 -5.46 15.65
N HIS A 55 -17.79 -5.43 16.14
CA HIS A 55 -16.96 -6.60 16.34
C HIS A 55 -16.11 -6.40 17.60
N ALA A 56 -15.88 -7.49 18.33
CA ALA A 56 -14.99 -7.51 19.47
C ALA A 56 -14.26 -8.85 19.50
N GLU A 57 -12.94 -8.81 19.67
CA GLU A 57 -12.10 -9.99 19.85
C GLU A 57 -11.11 -9.76 20.98
N ALA A 58 -10.82 -10.80 21.76
CA ALA A 58 -9.75 -10.78 22.73
C ALA A 58 -8.40 -10.74 22.01
N VAL A 59 -7.43 -10.01 22.57
CA VAL A 59 -6.07 -9.96 22.04
C VAL A 59 -5.30 -11.19 22.51
N ALA A 60 -4.77 -11.96 21.55
CA ALA A 60 -3.92 -13.10 21.85
C ALA A 60 -2.74 -12.67 22.73
N ASP A 61 -2.44 -13.50 23.74
CA ASP A 61 -1.32 -13.30 24.68
C ASP A 61 -1.36 -11.99 25.51
N ALA A 62 -2.50 -11.29 25.55
CA ALA A 62 -2.72 -10.10 26.38
C ALA A 62 -4.05 -10.21 27.16
N PRO A 63 -4.08 -10.94 28.29
CA PRO A 63 -5.28 -11.09 29.11
C PRO A 63 -5.87 -9.73 29.51
N GLY A 64 -7.19 -9.58 29.37
CA GLY A 64 -7.91 -8.34 29.66
C GLY A 64 -7.85 -7.29 28.54
N GLN A 65 -7.14 -7.54 27.44
CA GLN A 65 -7.13 -6.67 26.28
C GLN A 65 -8.06 -7.15 25.16
N TRP A 66 -8.75 -6.20 24.54
CA TRP A 66 -9.73 -6.44 23.48
C TRP A 66 -9.52 -5.49 22.32
N ARG A 67 -9.69 -5.98 21.09
CA ARG A 67 -9.87 -5.14 19.91
C ARG A 67 -11.35 -5.01 19.63
N VAL A 68 -11.84 -3.78 19.65
CA VAL A 68 -13.23 -3.42 19.41
C VAL A 68 -13.32 -2.61 18.13
N ALA A 69 -14.13 -3.05 17.18
CA ALA A 69 -14.45 -2.31 15.97
C ALA A 69 -15.94 -1.95 15.97
N VAL A 70 -16.26 -0.66 15.84
CA VAL A 70 -17.65 -0.18 15.81
C VAL A 70 -17.84 0.70 14.59
N GLN A 71 -18.88 0.41 13.80
CA GLN A 71 -19.24 1.24 12.67
C GLN A 71 -19.59 2.66 13.13
N TYR A 72 -19.28 3.65 12.30
CA TYR A 72 -19.78 5.00 12.46
C TYR A 72 -20.34 5.55 11.15
N ALA A 73 -21.32 6.44 11.26
CA ALA A 73 -21.79 7.26 10.15
C ALA A 73 -21.17 8.66 10.19
N LEU A 74 -21.10 9.26 11.38
CA LEU A 74 -20.38 10.50 11.65
C LEU A 74 -19.18 10.22 12.55
N GLU A 75 -17.99 10.56 12.07
CA GLU A 75 -16.71 10.22 12.73
C GLU A 75 -16.66 10.68 14.19
N HIS A 76 -16.93 11.96 14.45
CA HIS A 76 -16.86 12.51 15.80
C HIS A 76 -17.94 11.94 16.71
N VAL A 77 -19.12 11.60 16.17
CA VAL A 77 -20.21 10.97 16.95
C VAL A 77 -19.80 9.54 17.33
N GLY A 78 -19.20 8.78 16.41
CA GLY A 78 -18.69 7.45 16.71
C GLY A 78 -17.58 7.48 17.77
N GLN A 79 -16.63 8.42 17.67
CA GLN A 79 -15.56 8.58 18.65
C GLN A 79 -16.10 8.94 20.03
N ALA A 80 -17.01 9.91 20.07
CA ALA A 80 -17.67 10.33 21.31
C ALA A 80 -18.52 9.19 21.90
N ALA A 81 -19.23 8.41 21.06
CA ALA A 81 -20.02 7.27 21.51
C ALA A 81 -19.14 6.15 22.09
N LEU A 82 -17.98 5.88 21.49
CA LEU A 82 -17.02 4.92 22.03
C LEU A 82 -16.44 5.39 23.38
N ALA A 83 -16.08 6.66 23.49
CA ALA A 83 -15.58 7.25 24.73
C ALA A 83 -16.66 7.23 25.83
N ALA A 84 -17.89 7.64 25.51
CA ALA A 84 -19.03 7.62 26.43
C ALA A 84 -19.36 6.19 26.88
N ALA A 85 -19.33 5.21 25.96
CA ALA A 85 -19.52 3.80 26.31
C ALA A 85 -18.48 3.31 27.33
N ALA A 86 -17.20 3.63 27.12
CA ALA A 86 -16.14 3.27 28.07
C ALA A 86 -16.33 3.94 29.44
N GLN A 87 -16.81 5.19 29.47
CA GLN A 87 -17.12 5.90 30.71
C GLN A 87 -18.30 5.28 31.46
N LEU A 88 -19.40 4.96 30.76
CA LEU A 88 -20.58 4.33 31.36
C LEU A 88 -20.24 2.97 31.97
N ILE A 89 -19.48 2.14 31.25
CA ILE A 89 -19.06 0.83 31.77
C ILE A 89 -18.11 1.02 32.97
N SER A 90 -17.17 1.96 32.90
CA SER A 90 -16.29 2.23 34.04
C SER A 90 -17.03 2.79 35.26
N ALA A 91 -18.13 3.51 35.08
CA ALA A 91 -18.99 3.96 36.18
C ALA A 91 -19.65 2.76 36.87
N THR A 92 -20.16 1.79 36.10
CA THR A 92 -20.70 0.55 36.67
C THR A 92 -19.65 -0.26 37.43
N GLU A 93 -18.41 -0.33 36.93
CA GLU A 93 -17.28 -0.97 37.63
C GLU A 93 -16.99 -0.32 38.99
N ARG A 94 -17.25 0.99 39.14
CA ARG A 94 -17.06 1.73 40.40
C ARG A 94 -18.29 1.70 41.33
N GLY A 95 -19.37 1.02 40.95
CA GLY A 95 -20.62 1.03 41.70
C GLY A 95 -21.44 2.32 41.57
N GLU A 96 -21.12 3.15 40.58
CA GLU A 96 -21.87 4.37 40.25
C GLU A 96 -23.04 4.04 39.29
N THR A 97 -24.15 4.74 39.42
CA THR A 97 -25.28 4.62 38.47
C THR A 97 -24.93 5.37 37.17
N PRO A 98 -24.80 4.68 36.02
CA PRO A 98 -24.44 5.31 34.76
C PRO A 98 -25.60 6.17 34.21
N ASP A 99 -25.32 7.44 33.88
CA ASP A 99 -26.31 8.33 33.25
C ASP A 99 -26.29 8.19 31.71
N VAL A 100 -26.97 7.14 31.23
CA VAL A 100 -27.12 6.87 29.80
C VAL A 100 -27.92 8.01 29.11
N GLY A 101 -28.85 8.65 29.82
CA GLY A 101 -29.69 9.72 29.28
C GLY A 101 -28.87 10.96 28.91
N ALA A 102 -27.99 11.39 29.82
CA ALA A 102 -27.07 12.49 29.58
C ALA A 102 -26.09 12.19 28.43
N ALA A 103 -25.55 10.98 28.37
CA ALA A 103 -24.66 10.55 27.29
C ALA A 103 -25.35 10.62 25.92
N VAL A 104 -26.58 10.09 25.81
CA VAL A 104 -27.38 10.16 24.57
C VAL A 104 -27.73 11.61 24.21
N ALA A 105 -28.08 12.45 25.19
CA ALA A 105 -28.39 13.86 24.94
C ALA A 105 -27.18 14.63 24.38
N ALA A 106 -25.99 14.43 24.96
CA ALA A 106 -24.75 15.04 24.49
C ALA A 106 -24.39 14.60 23.06
N LEU A 107 -24.47 13.30 22.79
CA LEU A 107 -24.20 12.74 21.47
C LEU A 107 -25.23 13.19 20.43
N ARG A 108 -26.51 13.32 20.79
CA ARG A 108 -27.55 13.89 19.91
C ARG A 108 -27.25 15.35 19.56
N ALA A 109 -26.85 16.17 20.52
CA ALA A 109 -26.49 17.56 20.29
C ALA A 109 -25.29 17.68 19.33
N GLN A 110 -24.28 16.83 19.51
CA GLN A 110 -23.12 16.75 18.63
C GLN A 110 -23.47 16.24 17.24
N ALA A 111 -24.31 15.21 17.12
CA ALA A 111 -24.79 14.73 15.84
C ALA A 111 -25.59 15.82 15.10
N ALA A 112 -26.45 16.56 15.81
CA ALA A 112 -27.25 17.63 15.23
C ALA A 112 -26.42 18.78 14.65
N SER A 113 -25.29 19.14 15.29
CA SER A 113 -24.40 20.20 14.77
C SER A 113 -23.56 19.77 13.56
N MET A 114 -23.48 18.46 13.31
CA MET A 114 -22.65 17.88 12.27
C MET A 114 -23.48 17.25 11.14
N ARG A 115 -24.79 17.05 11.27
CA ARG A 115 -25.57 16.40 10.22
C ARG A 115 -25.65 17.26 8.96
N LEU A 116 -25.53 16.59 7.82
CA LEU A 116 -25.93 17.14 6.53
C LEU A 116 -27.41 17.55 6.59
N SER A 117 -27.81 18.58 5.85
CA SER A 117 -29.23 18.89 5.67
C SER A 117 -29.99 17.69 5.10
N ALA A 118 -31.30 17.64 5.32
CA ALA A 118 -32.12 16.53 4.82
C ALA A 118 -32.02 16.37 3.30
N ALA A 119 -31.89 17.48 2.56
CA ALA A 119 -31.67 17.47 1.12
C ALA A 119 -30.31 16.86 0.75
N ALA A 120 -29.22 17.28 1.40
CA ALA A 120 -27.90 16.71 1.17
C ALA A 120 -27.81 15.22 1.55
N GLN A 121 -28.51 14.80 2.62
CA GLN A 121 -28.63 13.38 2.99
C GLN A 121 -29.41 12.57 1.95
N ALA A 122 -30.49 13.12 1.38
CA ALA A 122 -31.26 12.47 0.33
C ALA A 122 -30.39 12.26 -0.92
N VAL A 123 -29.69 13.30 -1.38
CA VAL A 123 -28.75 13.21 -2.50
C VAL A 123 -27.66 12.19 -2.22
N ALA A 124 -27.01 12.26 -1.05
CA ALA A 124 -25.95 11.31 -0.68
C ALA A 124 -26.43 9.85 -0.72
N ARG A 125 -27.63 9.56 -0.20
CA ARG A 125 -28.21 8.21 -0.21
C ARG A 125 -28.54 7.74 -1.61
N GLU A 126 -29.17 8.58 -2.43
CA GLU A 126 -29.50 8.21 -3.81
C GLU A 126 -28.23 7.97 -4.65
N VAL A 127 -27.24 8.85 -4.54
CA VAL A 127 -25.97 8.71 -5.27
C VAL A 127 -25.20 7.46 -4.81
N ALA A 128 -25.16 7.18 -3.51
CA ALA A 128 -24.57 5.96 -2.98
C ALA A 128 -25.31 4.70 -3.46
N ALA A 129 -26.63 4.73 -3.56
CA ALA A 129 -27.45 3.63 -4.11
C ALA A 129 -27.17 3.36 -5.59
N LEU A 130 -26.70 4.36 -6.35
CA LEU A 130 -26.19 4.19 -7.72
C LEU A 130 -24.78 3.59 -7.77
N GLY A 131 -24.16 3.31 -6.62
CA GLY A 131 -22.79 2.82 -6.53
C GLY A 131 -21.74 3.88 -6.81
N VAL A 132 -22.10 5.17 -6.70
CA VAL A 132 -21.17 6.30 -6.83
C VAL A 132 -20.60 6.65 -5.44
N PRO A 133 -19.27 6.84 -5.30
CA PRO A 133 -18.67 7.25 -4.03
C PRO A 133 -19.22 8.60 -3.61
N VAL A 134 -19.66 8.69 -2.36
CA VAL A 134 -20.04 9.97 -1.75
C VAL A 134 -19.07 10.26 -0.63
N GLN A 135 -18.44 11.41 -0.71
CA GLN A 135 -17.52 11.88 0.31
C GLN A 135 -17.95 13.27 0.76
N ARG A 136 -18.20 13.42 2.06
CA ARG A 136 -18.32 14.76 2.66
C ARG A 136 -16.94 15.44 2.76
N ILE A 137 -16.87 16.69 2.32
CA ILE A 137 -15.62 17.48 2.30
C ILE A 137 -15.58 18.50 3.44
N SER A 138 -16.73 18.99 3.92
CA SER A 138 -16.80 19.90 5.06
C SER A 138 -17.33 19.22 6.32
N GLU A 139 -16.80 19.60 7.49
CA GLU A 139 -17.29 19.09 8.79
C GLU A 139 -18.59 19.80 9.22
N HIS A 140 -18.71 21.09 8.89
CA HIS A 140 -19.86 21.94 9.18
C HIS A 140 -20.43 22.54 7.89
N GLY A 141 -21.00 21.68 7.05
CA GLY A 141 -21.71 22.10 5.84
C GLY A 141 -22.17 20.93 4.97
N ASP A 142 -22.84 21.28 3.87
CA ASP A 142 -23.43 20.34 2.91
C ASP A 142 -22.56 20.11 1.68
N LEU A 143 -21.24 20.28 1.79
CA LEU A 143 -20.34 20.09 0.67
C LEU A 143 -19.98 18.61 0.51
N LEU A 144 -20.50 18.02 -0.56
CA LEU A 144 -20.29 16.64 -0.95
C LEU A 144 -19.47 16.57 -2.24
N ARG A 145 -18.53 15.63 -2.28
CA ARG A 145 -17.94 15.11 -3.51
C ARG A 145 -18.68 13.84 -3.89
N LEU A 146 -19.10 13.79 -5.14
CA LEU A 146 -19.76 12.66 -5.76
C LEU A 146 -18.82 12.13 -6.85
N GLY A 147 -18.21 10.96 -6.64
CA GLY A 147 -17.26 10.41 -7.58
C GLY A 147 -15.78 10.78 -7.34
N TRP A 148 -14.93 10.35 -8.26
CA TRP A 148 -13.47 10.51 -8.22
C TRP A 148 -12.92 11.09 -9.51
N GLY A 149 -11.73 11.70 -9.43
CA GLY A 149 -11.00 12.18 -10.60
C GLY A 149 -11.70 13.34 -11.32
N TYR A 150 -11.44 13.47 -12.61
CA TYR A 150 -12.12 14.40 -13.52
C TYR A 150 -13.63 14.17 -13.67
N ARG A 151 -14.07 12.98 -13.24
CA ARG A 151 -15.46 12.49 -13.27
C ARG A 151 -16.26 12.87 -12.03
N GLN A 152 -15.63 13.51 -11.06
CA GLN A 152 -16.28 13.92 -9.82
C GLN A 152 -17.21 15.12 -10.05
N ARG A 153 -18.24 15.24 -9.21
CA ARG A 153 -19.07 16.44 -9.08
C ARG A 153 -19.05 16.92 -7.64
N LEU A 154 -19.08 18.24 -7.45
CA LEU A 154 -19.28 18.86 -6.16
C LEU A 154 -20.76 19.24 -6.01
N TYR A 155 -21.31 18.94 -4.85
CA TYR A 155 -22.69 19.27 -4.49
C TYR A 155 -22.70 20.08 -3.19
N SER A 156 -23.51 21.13 -3.15
CA SER A 156 -23.84 21.93 -1.97
C SER A 156 -25.28 22.41 -2.09
N GLU A 157 -26.00 22.44 -0.96
CA GLU A 157 -27.38 22.94 -0.91
C GLU A 157 -27.45 24.47 -1.05
N ARG A 158 -26.40 25.18 -0.64
CA ARG A 158 -26.25 26.63 -0.85
C ARG A 158 -25.50 26.88 -2.16
N ALA A 159 -26.04 27.76 -3.00
CA ALA A 159 -25.38 28.22 -4.22
C ALA A 159 -23.98 28.76 -3.89
N ILE A 160 -22.94 28.18 -4.50
CA ILE A 160 -21.55 28.52 -4.24
C ILE A 160 -21.17 29.66 -5.20
N ASP A 161 -21.13 30.90 -4.71
CA ASP A 161 -20.48 31.99 -5.42
C ASP A 161 -18.95 31.82 -5.32
N GLN A 162 -18.21 31.99 -6.42
CA GLN A 162 -16.79 31.62 -6.52
C GLN A 162 -15.89 32.35 -5.49
N GLN A 163 -16.38 33.46 -4.93
CA GLN A 163 -15.70 34.26 -3.90
C GLN A 163 -15.84 33.67 -2.47
N MET A 164 -16.78 32.75 -2.25
CA MET A 164 -17.11 32.13 -0.95
C MET A 164 -16.28 30.86 -0.66
N MET A 165 -15.52 30.36 -1.64
CA MET A 165 -14.63 29.20 -1.54
C MET A 165 -13.46 29.43 -0.57
N ARG A 166 -13.08 30.70 -0.33
CA ARG A 166 -12.03 31.08 0.63
C ARG A 166 -12.54 31.37 2.04
N SER A 167 -13.86 31.56 2.21
CA SER A 167 -14.44 32.11 3.44
C SER A 167 -15.08 31.05 4.35
N LEU A 168 -15.32 29.84 3.86
CA LEU A 168 -16.03 28.78 4.60
C LEU A 168 -15.13 27.98 5.58
N LEU A 169 -14.19 28.67 6.23
CA LEU A 169 -13.46 28.17 7.40
C LEU A 169 -14.00 28.72 8.74
N ILE A 170 -15.00 29.60 8.75
CA ILE A 170 -15.55 30.14 10.00
C ILE A 170 -17.08 30.27 9.92
N GLU A 171 -17.73 29.71 10.94
CA GLU A 171 -19.13 29.88 11.38
C GLU A 171 -20.29 29.12 10.69
N ALA A 172 -21.01 28.37 11.53
CA ALA A 172 -22.37 27.91 11.28
C ALA A 172 -23.25 28.26 12.49
N GLN A 173 -24.29 29.08 12.30
CA GLN A 173 -25.44 29.15 13.19
C GLN A 173 -26.75 28.90 12.44
N GLN A 174 -27.48 27.89 12.95
CA GLN A 174 -28.92 27.66 13.05
C GLN A 174 -29.86 27.86 11.84
N ARG A 175 -30.50 26.76 11.39
CA ARG A 175 -31.95 26.46 11.47
C ARG A 175 -32.28 25.15 10.73
N THR A 176 -33.26 24.41 11.24
CA THR A 176 -33.82 23.17 10.66
C THR A 176 -34.69 23.43 9.43
N PRO A 177 -34.58 22.65 8.34
CA PRO A 177 -35.59 22.61 7.30
C PRO A 177 -36.34 21.26 7.22
N VAL A 178 -37.61 21.38 6.83
CA VAL A 178 -38.48 20.34 6.28
C VAL A 178 -37.85 19.78 5.00
N VAL A 179 -38.13 18.52 4.64
CA VAL A 179 -37.63 17.87 3.42
C VAL A 179 -38.48 18.29 2.22
N PRO A 180 -38.03 19.18 1.31
CA PRO A 180 -38.69 19.35 0.02
C PRO A 180 -38.37 18.16 -0.90
N PRO A 181 -39.23 17.86 -1.89
CA PRO A 181 -38.86 16.98 -2.99
C PRO A 181 -37.62 17.54 -3.73
N PRO A 182 -36.82 16.68 -4.40
CA PRO A 182 -35.58 17.12 -5.01
C PRO A 182 -35.84 18.25 -6.02
N SER A 183 -35.05 19.33 -5.93
CA SER A 183 -35.10 20.47 -6.84
C SER A 183 -34.87 20.04 -8.28
N HIS A 184 -35.22 20.90 -9.25
CA HIS A 184 -34.97 20.64 -10.66
C HIS A 184 -33.48 20.31 -10.94
N ASP A 185 -32.57 21.01 -10.25
CA ASP A 185 -31.12 20.79 -10.35
C ASP A 185 -30.68 19.46 -9.72
N GLN A 186 -31.29 19.06 -8.59
CA GLN A 186 -31.04 17.75 -7.97
C GLN A 186 -31.55 16.63 -8.88
N GLN A 187 -32.72 16.78 -9.50
CA GLN A 187 -33.24 15.79 -10.45
C GLN A 187 -32.38 15.71 -11.72
N ALA A 188 -31.86 16.84 -12.22
CA ALA A 188 -30.94 16.86 -13.35
C ALA A 188 -29.62 16.13 -13.03
N LEU A 189 -29.00 16.45 -11.88
CA LEU A 189 -27.79 15.78 -11.40
C LEU A 189 -27.99 14.26 -11.26
N LEU A 190 -29.12 13.84 -10.66
CA LEU A 190 -29.44 12.44 -10.46
C LEU A 190 -29.74 11.71 -11.77
N ARG A 191 -30.42 12.34 -12.74
CA ARG A 191 -30.61 11.77 -14.09
C ARG A 191 -29.26 11.57 -14.78
N GLU A 192 -28.41 12.58 -14.75
CA GLU A 192 -27.08 12.52 -15.36
C GLU A 192 -26.19 11.45 -14.70
N LEU A 193 -26.29 11.23 -13.38
CA LEU A 193 -25.57 10.13 -12.69
C LEU A 193 -26.20 8.75 -12.92
N ARG A 194 -27.50 8.68 -13.23
CA ARG A 194 -28.21 7.41 -13.53
C ARG A 194 -27.90 6.90 -14.93
N ASP A 195 -27.83 7.80 -15.89
CA ASP A 195 -27.59 7.45 -17.29
C ASP A 195 -26.20 6.82 -17.50
N ASP A 196 -25.23 7.08 -16.60
CA ASP A 196 -23.96 6.37 -16.58
C ASP A 196 -23.27 6.39 -15.20
N SER A 197 -23.70 5.56 -14.25
CA SER A 197 -23.10 5.50 -12.90
C SER A 197 -21.63 5.06 -12.88
N HIS A 198 -21.14 4.48 -13.99
CA HIS A 198 -19.72 4.22 -14.23
C HIS A 198 -18.93 5.51 -14.55
N GLN A 199 -19.58 6.55 -15.08
CA GLN A 199 -18.94 7.84 -15.37
C GLN A 199 -18.61 8.69 -14.15
N ALA A 200 -19.04 8.35 -12.93
CA ALA A 200 -18.60 9.09 -11.74
C ALA A 200 -17.28 8.54 -11.15
N ARG A 201 -16.67 7.54 -11.78
CA ARG A 201 -15.43 6.91 -11.32
C ARG A 201 -14.39 6.87 -12.41
N ILE A 202 -13.16 7.16 -12.00
CA ILE A 202 -11.98 6.87 -12.79
C ILE A 202 -11.53 5.42 -12.56
N PRO A 203 -10.83 4.80 -13.53
CA PRO A 203 -10.20 3.51 -13.30
C PRO A 203 -9.15 3.59 -12.20
N VAL A 204 -9.08 2.54 -11.38
CA VAL A 204 -8.12 2.41 -10.28
C VAL A 204 -7.40 1.07 -10.36
N ILE A 205 -6.07 1.09 -10.30
CA ILE A 205 -5.26 -0.09 -10.04
C ILE A 205 -4.64 0.03 -8.65
N GLY A 206 -4.98 -0.90 -7.76
CA GLY A 206 -4.36 -1.02 -6.44
C GLY A 206 -3.24 -2.05 -6.46
N VAL A 207 -2.08 -1.73 -5.90
CA VAL A 207 -0.93 -2.67 -5.87
C VAL A 207 -0.47 -2.91 -4.44
N THR A 208 -0.35 -4.17 -4.04
CA THR A 208 0.24 -4.57 -2.76
C THR A 208 1.12 -5.80 -2.87
N GLY A 209 1.91 -6.04 -1.84
CA GLY A 209 2.90 -7.10 -1.75
C GLY A 209 3.93 -6.79 -0.68
N THR A 210 4.77 -7.76 -0.32
CA THR A 210 5.94 -7.49 0.53
C THR A 210 6.98 -6.75 -0.30
N ASN A 211 7.39 -7.31 -1.43
CA ASN A 211 8.41 -6.76 -2.34
C ASN A 211 7.82 -6.44 -3.73
N GLY A 212 8.45 -5.54 -4.49
CA GLY A 212 8.10 -5.23 -5.89
C GLY A 212 6.98 -4.20 -6.11
N LYS A 213 6.33 -3.74 -5.03
CA LYS A 213 5.20 -2.79 -5.07
C LYS A 213 5.50 -1.51 -5.86
N THR A 214 6.55 -0.79 -5.48
CA THR A 214 6.93 0.49 -6.08
C THR A 214 7.25 0.34 -7.56
N THR A 215 8.14 -0.60 -7.92
CA THR A 215 8.49 -0.88 -9.31
C THR A 215 7.27 -1.22 -10.17
N THR A 216 6.39 -2.10 -9.67
CA THR A 216 5.15 -2.46 -10.38
C THR A 216 4.22 -1.25 -10.55
N THR A 217 4.05 -0.44 -9.50
CA THR A 217 3.19 0.76 -9.51
C THR A 217 3.69 1.78 -10.53
N LEU A 218 5.00 2.06 -10.53
CA LEU A 218 5.61 3.02 -11.44
C LEU A 218 5.59 2.52 -12.90
N MET A 219 5.80 1.23 -13.13
CA MET A 219 5.72 0.61 -14.46
C MET A 219 4.30 0.68 -15.04
N ILE A 220 3.28 0.43 -14.22
CA ILE A 220 1.88 0.59 -14.61
C ILE A 220 1.59 2.07 -14.89
N ALA A 221 1.95 2.98 -13.98
CA ALA A 221 1.71 4.41 -14.15
C ALA A 221 2.40 4.99 -15.40
N HIS A 222 3.63 4.53 -15.69
CA HIS A 222 4.35 4.88 -16.92
C HIS A 222 3.58 4.43 -18.16
N THR A 223 3.09 3.20 -18.19
CA THR A 223 2.32 2.66 -19.31
C THR A 223 0.99 3.39 -19.51
N VAL A 224 0.29 3.69 -18.41
CA VAL A 224 -0.99 4.43 -18.43
C VAL A 224 -0.79 5.84 -19.00
N ARG A 225 0.29 6.53 -18.60
CA ARG A 225 0.66 7.84 -19.13
C ARG A 225 1.03 7.79 -20.61
N LEU A 226 1.84 6.80 -21.02
CA LEU A 226 2.17 6.59 -22.43
C LEU A 226 0.95 6.31 -23.31
N ALA A 227 -0.09 5.72 -22.75
CA ALA A 227 -1.37 5.53 -23.43
C ALA A 227 -2.23 6.80 -23.53
N GLY A 228 -1.76 7.94 -22.99
CA GLY A 228 -2.39 9.25 -23.11
C GLY A 228 -3.31 9.66 -21.95
N TYR A 229 -3.34 8.90 -20.85
CA TYR A 229 -4.14 9.25 -19.67
C TYR A 229 -3.37 10.13 -18.69
N ARG A 230 -4.05 11.13 -18.14
CA ARG A 230 -3.55 11.91 -17.00
C ARG A 230 -3.53 11.04 -15.76
N THR A 231 -2.36 10.47 -15.47
CA THR A 231 -2.20 9.41 -14.48
C THR A 231 -1.94 9.99 -13.10
N GLY A 232 -2.73 9.59 -12.11
CA GLY A 232 -2.43 9.85 -10.70
C GLY A 232 -1.73 8.65 -10.06
N CYS A 233 -0.52 8.84 -9.56
CA CYS A 233 0.29 7.78 -8.98
C CYS A 233 0.60 8.07 -7.51
N ALA A 234 0.42 7.06 -6.65
CA ALA A 234 0.86 7.09 -5.26
C ALA A 234 1.79 5.91 -4.98
N SER A 235 2.99 6.19 -4.48
CA SER A 235 4.04 5.19 -4.24
C SER A 235 4.83 5.46 -2.96
N THR A 236 5.77 4.57 -2.64
CA THR A 236 6.76 4.80 -1.58
C THR A 236 7.61 6.06 -1.83
N GLN A 237 7.73 6.51 -3.09
CA GLN A 237 8.53 7.68 -3.45
C GLN A 237 7.78 9.00 -3.23
N GLY A 238 6.46 8.96 -3.30
CA GLY A 238 5.64 10.16 -3.27
C GLY A 238 4.38 10.03 -4.11
N LEU A 239 3.84 11.20 -4.43
CA LEU A 239 2.68 11.37 -5.29
C LEU A 239 3.09 12.10 -6.57
N ALA A 240 2.55 11.63 -7.70
CA ALA A 240 2.74 12.26 -9.00
C ALA A 240 1.41 12.39 -9.74
N LEU A 241 1.24 13.48 -10.49
CA LEU A 241 0.14 13.68 -11.43
C LEU A 241 0.75 13.86 -12.82
N ASP A 242 0.36 13.00 -13.75
CA ASP A 242 0.85 12.99 -15.14
C ASP A 242 2.39 12.93 -15.26
N GLY A 243 3.03 12.25 -14.31
CA GLY A 243 4.50 12.14 -14.23
C GLY A 243 5.17 13.25 -13.42
N GLU A 244 4.48 14.35 -13.14
CA GLU A 244 5.01 15.46 -12.34
C GLU A 244 4.87 15.18 -10.84
N PRO A 245 5.98 15.13 -10.08
CA PRO A 245 5.91 14.95 -8.63
C PRO A 245 5.25 16.15 -7.95
N TYR A 246 4.28 15.90 -7.07
CA TYR A 246 3.62 16.97 -6.29
C TYR A 246 3.74 16.79 -4.77
N ALA A 247 4.15 15.61 -4.30
CA ALA A 247 4.52 15.38 -2.90
C ALA A 247 5.57 14.27 -2.81
N THR A 248 6.52 14.39 -1.87
CA THR A 248 7.59 13.40 -1.66
C THR A 248 7.42 12.65 -0.34
N GLY A 249 7.94 11.43 -0.27
CA GLY A 249 7.92 10.58 0.92
C GLY A 249 6.94 9.42 0.81
N ASP A 250 6.88 8.57 1.84
CA ASP A 250 6.03 7.37 1.81
C ASP A 250 4.53 7.73 1.72
N CYS A 251 3.99 7.56 0.51
CA CYS A 251 2.61 7.89 0.15
C CYS A 251 1.74 6.65 -0.09
N THR A 252 2.07 5.53 0.54
CA THR A 252 1.43 4.22 0.32
C THR A 252 0.17 3.98 1.16
N GLY A 253 -0.53 5.04 1.56
CA GLY A 253 -1.64 4.99 2.52
C GLY A 253 -2.82 5.90 2.17
N TYR A 254 -3.88 5.73 2.96
CA TYR A 254 -5.23 6.29 2.74
C TYR A 254 -5.26 7.76 2.29
N TRP A 255 -4.55 8.65 2.97
CA TRP A 255 -4.62 10.09 2.67
C TRP A 255 -4.00 10.43 1.33
N SER A 256 -2.86 9.85 1.04
CA SER A 256 -2.15 10.01 -0.24
C SER A 256 -3.00 9.48 -1.40
N HIS A 257 -3.59 8.29 -1.25
CA HIS A 257 -4.54 7.75 -2.22
C HIS A 257 -5.76 8.65 -2.41
N ARG A 258 -6.32 9.16 -1.31
CA ARG A 258 -7.47 10.07 -1.34
C ARG A 258 -7.14 11.38 -2.04
N SER A 259 -5.93 11.92 -1.90
CA SER A 259 -5.49 13.11 -2.64
C SER A 259 -5.48 12.88 -4.15
N ILE A 260 -4.97 11.72 -4.60
CA ILE A 260 -4.99 11.35 -6.03
C ILE A 260 -6.42 11.20 -6.54
N LEU A 261 -7.27 10.46 -5.82
CA LEU A 261 -8.67 10.23 -6.20
C LEU A 261 -9.51 11.52 -6.16
N ALA A 262 -9.14 12.46 -5.29
CA ALA A 262 -9.80 13.74 -5.13
C ALA A 262 -9.43 14.78 -6.19
N SER A 263 -8.31 14.59 -6.89
CA SER A 263 -7.84 15.56 -7.88
C SER A 263 -8.75 15.52 -9.12
N PRO A 264 -9.30 16.66 -9.57
CA PRO A 264 -10.10 16.72 -10.80
C PRO A 264 -9.26 16.51 -12.07
N GLU A 265 -7.93 16.43 -11.94
CA GLU A 265 -7.02 16.22 -13.06
C GLU A 265 -6.73 14.73 -13.32
N THR A 266 -7.00 13.87 -12.33
CA THR A 266 -6.75 12.44 -12.44
C THR A 266 -7.78 11.78 -13.35
N GLU A 267 -7.32 11.12 -14.41
CA GLU A 267 -8.14 10.28 -15.30
C GLU A 267 -8.01 8.79 -14.99
N PHE A 268 -6.87 8.38 -14.45
CA PHE A 268 -6.57 7.00 -14.09
C PHE A 268 -5.68 6.98 -12.84
N ALA A 269 -6.02 6.19 -11.82
CA ALA A 269 -5.24 6.13 -10.58
C ALA A 269 -4.47 4.80 -10.44
N VAL A 270 -3.19 4.88 -10.07
CA VAL A 270 -2.33 3.73 -9.76
C VAL A 270 -1.79 3.90 -8.34
N LEU A 271 -2.21 3.03 -7.42
CA LEU A 271 -2.11 3.25 -5.99
C LEU A 271 -1.35 2.11 -5.29
N GLU A 272 -0.08 2.37 -4.96
CA GLU A 272 0.72 1.49 -4.11
C GLU A 272 0.17 1.49 -2.69
N THR A 273 -0.12 0.31 -2.15
CA THR A 273 -0.77 0.16 -0.84
C THR A 273 0.09 -0.72 0.07
N ALA A 274 0.72 -0.11 1.07
CA ALA A 274 1.53 -0.81 2.06
C ALA A 274 0.70 -1.31 3.25
N ARG A 275 1.29 -2.25 4.00
CA ARG A 275 0.73 -2.80 5.25
C ARG A 275 0.33 -1.70 6.23
N GLY A 276 1.21 -0.72 6.43
CA GLY A 276 0.98 0.39 7.35
C GLY A 276 -0.24 1.23 6.95
N GLY A 277 -0.42 1.51 5.65
CA GLY A 277 -1.59 2.22 5.14
C GLY A 277 -2.90 1.48 5.44
N LEU A 278 -2.92 0.17 5.13
CA LEU A 278 -4.07 -0.70 5.35
C LEU A 278 -4.44 -0.82 6.84
N LEU A 279 -3.46 -1.05 7.72
CA LEU A 279 -3.70 -1.18 9.16
C LEU A 279 -4.11 0.13 9.84
N LYS A 280 -3.65 1.28 9.31
CA LYS A 280 -3.96 2.58 9.91
C LYS A 280 -5.36 3.06 9.55
N ARG A 281 -5.78 2.93 8.29
CA ARG A 281 -7.02 3.54 7.77
C ARG A 281 -7.79 2.73 6.72
N GLY A 282 -7.30 1.56 6.32
CA GLY A 282 -7.88 0.78 5.22
C GLY A 282 -7.62 1.41 3.85
N LEU A 283 -8.44 1.04 2.87
CA LEU A 283 -8.40 1.55 1.51
C LEU A 283 -9.10 2.91 1.39
N ALA A 284 -8.58 3.78 0.54
CA ALA A 284 -9.23 5.05 0.19
C ALA A 284 -10.36 4.92 -0.83
N TYR A 285 -10.48 3.74 -1.43
CA TYR A 285 -11.51 3.37 -2.40
C TYR A 285 -12.24 2.13 -1.91
N ASP A 286 -13.50 2.03 -2.29
CA ASP A 286 -14.39 0.89 -2.05
C ASP A 286 -14.26 -0.19 -3.12
N ARG A 287 -13.91 0.21 -4.35
CA ARG A 287 -13.63 -0.69 -5.48
C ARG A 287 -12.49 -0.19 -6.37
N CYS A 288 -11.81 -1.12 -7.02
CA CYS A 288 -10.82 -0.87 -8.07
C CYS A 288 -11.04 -1.82 -9.26
N ASP A 289 -10.48 -1.48 -10.41
CA ASP A 289 -10.62 -2.26 -11.65
C ASP A 289 -9.68 -3.46 -11.61
N ALA A 290 -8.45 -3.25 -11.16
CA ALA A 290 -7.50 -4.31 -10.86
C ALA A 290 -6.87 -4.15 -9.47
N GLY A 291 -6.82 -5.25 -8.72
CA GLY A 291 -6.14 -5.33 -7.42
C GLY A 291 -5.03 -6.35 -7.47
N VAL A 292 -3.79 -5.88 -7.40
CA VAL A 292 -2.58 -6.69 -7.57
C VAL A 292 -2.03 -7.11 -6.22
N MET A 293 -1.82 -8.41 -6.04
CA MET A 293 -1.14 -8.99 -4.89
C MET A 293 0.11 -9.74 -5.37
N LEU A 294 1.28 -9.13 -5.14
CA LEU A 294 2.55 -9.58 -5.73
C LEU A 294 3.17 -10.79 -5.02
N ASN A 295 3.25 -10.73 -3.70
CA ASN A 295 3.85 -11.75 -2.83
C ASN A 295 3.59 -11.39 -1.36
N VAL A 296 3.68 -12.37 -0.47
CA VAL A 296 3.65 -12.19 0.98
C VAL A 296 4.74 -13.02 1.62
N SER A 297 5.75 -12.34 2.15
CA SER A 297 6.82 -12.94 2.95
C SER A 297 6.93 -12.25 4.30
N ASP A 298 7.69 -12.85 5.22
CA ASP A 298 8.03 -12.27 6.52
C ASP A 298 8.63 -10.87 6.33
N ASP A 299 7.89 -9.87 6.77
CA ASP A 299 8.28 -8.47 6.79
C ASP A 299 7.40 -7.70 7.78
N HIS A 300 8.05 -7.03 8.72
CA HIS A 300 7.41 -6.23 9.77
C HIS A 300 6.45 -7.02 10.69
N LEU A 301 6.72 -8.31 10.93
CA LEU A 301 5.96 -9.08 11.91
C LEU A 301 6.26 -8.62 13.34
N GLY A 302 5.28 -8.73 14.24
CA GLY A 302 5.31 -8.19 15.60
C GLY A 302 5.00 -6.69 15.69
N LEU A 303 4.61 -6.04 14.58
CA LEU A 303 4.30 -4.61 14.53
C LEU A 303 2.83 -4.38 14.16
N ASP A 304 2.18 -3.45 14.87
CA ASP A 304 0.78 -3.04 14.64
C ASP A 304 -0.24 -4.20 14.70
N GLY A 305 0.04 -5.25 15.47
CA GLY A 305 -0.87 -6.39 15.67
C GLY A 305 -0.88 -7.40 14.51
N VAL A 306 0.21 -7.46 13.74
CA VAL A 306 0.45 -8.50 12.73
C VAL A 306 1.69 -9.29 13.13
N ASP A 307 1.48 -10.52 13.57
CA ASP A 307 2.48 -11.40 14.17
C ASP A 307 2.86 -12.56 13.23
N THR A 308 1.98 -12.91 12.29
CA THR A 308 2.21 -14.00 11.32
C THR A 308 2.07 -13.55 9.87
N VAL A 309 2.69 -14.32 8.96
CA VAL A 309 2.61 -14.07 7.50
C VAL A 309 1.16 -14.23 7.00
N GLU A 310 0.39 -15.13 7.59
CA GLU A 310 -1.03 -15.34 7.26
C GLU A 310 -1.88 -14.12 7.64
N GLN A 311 -1.60 -13.51 8.80
CA GLN A 311 -2.23 -12.26 9.19
C GLN A 311 -1.85 -11.14 8.21
N LEU A 312 -0.58 -11.03 7.85
CA LEU A 312 -0.09 -10.07 6.84
C LEU A 312 -0.79 -10.27 5.48
N ALA A 313 -0.96 -11.51 5.06
CA ALA A 313 -1.66 -11.88 3.83
C ALA A 313 -3.14 -11.45 3.88
N ARG A 314 -3.83 -11.63 5.01
CA ARG A 314 -5.21 -11.14 5.21
C ARG A 314 -5.30 -9.63 5.07
N VAL A 315 -4.35 -8.88 5.62
CA VAL A 315 -4.29 -7.42 5.44
C VAL A 315 -4.14 -7.05 3.98
N LYS A 316 -3.16 -7.63 3.28
CA LYS A 316 -2.90 -7.33 1.86
C LYS A 316 -4.04 -7.74 0.94
N ALA A 317 -4.73 -8.83 1.25
CA ALA A 317 -5.87 -9.33 0.47
C ALA A 317 -7.01 -8.29 0.33
N LEU A 318 -7.08 -7.25 1.18
CA LEU A 318 -8.04 -6.16 1.03
C LEU A 318 -7.97 -5.50 -0.36
N VAL A 319 -6.78 -5.33 -0.93
CA VAL A 319 -6.60 -4.76 -2.27
C VAL A 319 -7.24 -5.66 -3.34
N ALA A 320 -7.03 -6.98 -3.26
CA ALA A 320 -7.65 -7.93 -4.17
C ALA A 320 -9.18 -8.03 -3.97
N GLN A 321 -9.66 -7.92 -2.73
CA GLN A 321 -11.09 -7.98 -2.40
C GLN A 321 -11.89 -6.80 -2.95
N ALA A 322 -11.27 -5.63 -3.08
CA ALA A 322 -11.87 -4.44 -3.68
C ALA A 322 -11.89 -4.50 -5.22
N ALA A 323 -11.23 -5.48 -5.84
CA ALA A 323 -11.01 -5.49 -7.28
C ALA A 323 -12.14 -6.16 -8.07
N ALA A 324 -12.45 -5.61 -9.24
CA ALA A 324 -13.22 -6.32 -10.26
C ALA A 324 -12.40 -7.50 -10.84
N VAL A 325 -11.09 -7.30 -11.02
CA VAL A 325 -10.13 -8.34 -11.37
C VAL A 325 -8.99 -8.38 -10.35
N ALA A 326 -8.91 -9.47 -9.59
CA ALA A 326 -7.78 -9.72 -8.70
C ALA A 326 -6.60 -10.31 -9.50
N VAL A 327 -5.48 -9.61 -9.55
CA VAL A 327 -4.23 -10.08 -10.14
C VAL A 327 -3.41 -10.74 -9.05
N LEU A 328 -3.22 -12.06 -9.13
CA LEU A 328 -2.65 -12.86 -8.06
C LEU A 328 -1.41 -13.62 -8.55
N ASN A 329 -0.35 -13.62 -7.74
CA ASN A 329 0.82 -14.44 -8.02
C ASN A 329 0.51 -15.93 -7.75
N ALA A 330 0.61 -16.79 -8.76
CA ALA A 330 0.41 -18.24 -8.61
C ALA A 330 1.62 -18.94 -7.97
N ASP A 331 2.78 -18.28 -7.90
CA ASP A 331 3.99 -18.80 -7.25
C ASP A 331 4.02 -18.52 -5.74
N ASP A 332 3.00 -17.82 -5.21
CA ASP A 332 2.86 -17.47 -3.80
C ASP A 332 1.57 -18.04 -3.22
N ALA A 333 1.69 -18.97 -2.27
CA ALA A 333 0.55 -19.66 -1.67
C ALA A 333 -0.44 -18.71 -0.96
N HIS A 334 0.04 -17.60 -0.39
CA HIS A 334 -0.82 -16.61 0.26
C HIS A 334 -1.61 -15.78 -0.76
N CYS A 335 -1.00 -15.45 -1.90
CA CYS A 335 -1.70 -14.84 -3.03
C CYS A 335 -2.77 -15.78 -3.60
N VAL A 336 -2.45 -17.06 -3.78
CA VAL A 336 -3.43 -18.07 -4.22
C VAL A 336 -4.59 -18.19 -3.23
N ALA A 337 -4.31 -18.24 -1.92
CA ALA A 337 -5.32 -18.30 -0.87
C ALA A 337 -6.20 -17.04 -0.78
N ALA A 338 -5.77 -15.90 -1.34
CA ALA A 338 -6.59 -14.70 -1.42
C ALA A 338 -7.80 -14.86 -2.37
N ARG A 339 -7.75 -15.82 -3.32
CA ARG A 339 -8.86 -16.12 -4.23
C ARG A 339 -10.16 -16.45 -3.49
N ALA A 340 -10.08 -17.16 -2.38
CA ALA A 340 -11.24 -17.55 -1.57
C ALA A 340 -11.92 -16.37 -0.87
N ARG A 341 -11.29 -15.19 -0.85
CA ARG A 341 -11.81 -13.97 -0.19
C ARG A 341 -12.44 -12.98 -1.16
N LEU A 342 -12.32 -13.21 -2.46
CA LEU A 342 -12.79 -12.26 -3.47
C LEU A 342 -14.30 -12.07 -3.39
N ALA A 343 -14.77 -10.87 -3.71
CA ALA A 343 -16.19 -10.57 -3.75
C ALA A 343 -16.90 -11.43 -4.81
N ALA A 344 -18.20 -11.68 -4.61
CA ALA A 344 -19.02 -12.33 -5.63
C ALA A 344 -18.93 -11.56 -6.97
N GLY A 345 -18.70 -12.27 -8.06
CA GLY A 345 -18.51 -11.70 -9.40
C GLY A 345 -17.09 -11.20 -9.71
N ALA A 346 -16.18 -11.11 -8.73
CA ALA A 346 -14.80 -10.75 -8.99
C ALA A 346 -14.05 -11.87 -9.74
N ARG A 347 -13.37 -11.50 -10.82
CA ARG A 347 -12.53 -12.41 -11.60
C ARG A 347 -11.13 -12.48 -10.99
N ALA A 348 -10.45 -13.59 -11.20
CA ALA A 348 -9.03 -13.71 -10.89
C ALA A 348 -8.25 -13.83 -12.19
N MET A 349 -7.07 -13.23 -12.21
CA MET A 349 -6.09 -13.37 -13.27
C MET A 349 -4.75 -13.72 -12.60
N TYR A 350 -4.23 -14.91 -12.90
CA TYR A 350 -2.98 -15.36 -12.28
C TYR A 350 -1.76 -14.91 -13.10
N PHE A 351 -0.64 -14.67 -12.42
CA PHE A 351 0.66 -14.62 -13.06
C PHE A 351 1.66 -15.59 -12.44
N SER A 352 2.61 -16.10 -13.23
CA SER A 352 3.63 -17.05 -12.75
C SER A 352 4.92 -17.00 -13.57
N MET A 353 6.05 -17.16 -12.91
CA MET A 353 7.36 -17.37 -13.55
C MET A 353 7.49 -18.76 -14.18
N ARG A 354 6.49 -19.63 -13.99
CA ARG A 354 6.52 -21.04 -14.36
C ARG A 354 5.33 -21.41 -15.24
N PRO A 355 5.55 -21.84 -16.49
CA PRO A 355 4.46 -22.24 -17.38
C PRO A 355 3.75 -23.53 -16.90
N ASP A 356 4.44 -24.34 -16.10
CA ASP A 356 3.96 -25.62 -15.56
C ASP A 356 3.33 -25.49 -14.16
N ASN A 357 3.16 -24.28 -13.63
CA ASN A 357 2.57 -24.08 -12.30
C ASN A 357 1.15 -24.71 -12.25
N PRO A 358 0.83 -25.56 -11.27
CA PRO A 358 -0.45 -26.28 -11.22
C PRO A 358 -1.66 -25.37 -11.04
N VAL A 359 -1.50 -24.25 -10.31
CA VAL A 359 -2.58 -23.27 -10.13
C VAL A 359 -2.84 -22.53 -11.44
N LEU A 360 -1.77 -22.10 -12.12
CA LEU A 360 -1.85 -21.44 -13.43
C LEU A 360 -2.53 -22.34 -14.48
N THR A 361 -2.04 -23.58 -14.61
CA THR A 361 -2.52 -24.53 -15.63
C THR A 361 -3.98 -24.92 -15.39
N ALA A 362 -4.37 -25.20 -14.14
CA ALA A 362 -5.76 -25.46 -13.79
C ALA A 362 -6.67 -24.26 -14.08
N HIS A 363 -6.20 -23.03 -13.81
CA HIS A 363 -6.96 -21.81 -14.09
C HIS A 363 -7.16 -21.59 -15.59
N LEU A 364 -6.11 -21.76 -16.39
CA LEU A 364 -6.18 -21.65 -17.85
C LEU A 364 -7.15 -22.69 -18.45
N ALA A 365 -7.11 -23.93 -17.96
CA ALA A 365 -8.01 -25.01 -18.40
C ALA A 365 -9.50 -24.71 -18.10
N GLN A 366 -9.78 -23.88 -17.09
CA GLN A 366 -11.13 -23.44 -16.73
C GLN A 366 -11.58 -22.18 -17.49
N GLY A 367 -10.83 -21.74 -18.52
CA GLY A 367 -11.18 -20.55 -19.27
C GLY A 367 -10.56 -19.25 -18.74
N GLY A 368 -9.75 -19.32 -17.68
CA GLY A 368 -9.21 -18.16 -16.99
C GLY A 368 -8.20 -17.33 -17.81
N ASP A 369 -8.11 -16.05 -17.50
CA ASP A 369 -7.09 -15.15 -18.05
C ASP A 369 -5.81 -15.28 -17.21
N ALA A 370 -4.62 -15.25 -17.82
CA ALA A 370 -3.37 -15.35 -17.07
C ALA A 370 -2.16 -14.77 -17.82
N VAL A 371 -1.08 -14.53 -17.08
CA VAL A 371 0.22 -14.13 -17.61
C VAL A 371 1.29 -15.11 -17.13
N TRP A 372 2.25 -15.50 -17.96
CA TRP A 372 3.35 -16.34 -17.48
C TRP A 372 4.63 -16.10 -18.25
N LEU A 373 5.75 -16.57 -17.69
CA LEU A 373 7.03 -16.60 -18.38
C LEU A 373 7.20 -17.94 -19.09
N GLU A 374 7.51 -17.91 -20.39
CA GLU A 374 7.79 -19.09 -21.19
C GLU A 374 8.93 -18.77 -22.17
N HIS A 375 10.03 -19.55 -22.11
CA HIS A 375 11.24 -19.31 -22.90
C HIS A 375 11.71 -17.84 -22.82
N ASP A 376 11.83 -17.32 -21.60
CA ASP A 376 12.19 -15.91 -21.31
C ASP A 376 11.29 -14.87 -22.00
N THR A 377 10.08 -15.25 -22.39
CA THR A 377 9.08 -14.36 -23.00
C THR A 377 7.85 -14.29 -22.11
N ILE A 378 7.39 -13.07 -21.82
CA ILE A 378 6.11 -12.88 -21.13
C ILE A 378 4.99 -13.19 -22.10
N MET A 379 4.13 -14.12 -21.70
CA MET A 379 2.96 -14.57 -22.42
C MET A 379 1.69 -14.07 -21.73
N LEU A 380 0.68 -13.69 -22.52
CA LEU A 380 -0.64 -13.30 -22.04
C LEU A 380 -1.68 -14.25 -22.65
N CYS A 381 -2.53 -14.84 -21.81
CA CYS A 381 -3.77 -15.47 -22.22
C CYS A 381 -4.94 -14.57 -21.79
N GLN A 382 -5.69 -14.05 -22.75
CA GLN A 382 -6.91 -13.30 -22.49
C GLN A 382 -8.03 -13.84 -23.36
N ARG A 383 -9.18 -14.17 -22.76
CA ARG A 383 -10.33 -14.78 -23.44
C ARG A 383 -9.92 -15.99 -24.29
N GLN A 384 -9.07 -16.84 -23.72
CA GLN A 384 -8.52 -18.06 -24.35
C GLN A 384 -7.59 -17.81 -25.55
N VAL A 385 -7.23 -16.57 -25.86
CA VAL A 385 -6.24 -16.24 -26.90
C VAL A 385 -4.89 -16.05 -26.24
N ARG A 386 -3.89 -16.82 -26.69
CA ARG A 386 -2.50 -16.72 -26.23
C ARG A 386 -1.70 -15.79 -27.13
N GLN A 387 -0.99 -14.85 -26.53
CA GLN A 387 -0.20 -13.85 -27.24
C GLN A 387 1.16 -13.67 -26.56
N LYS A 388 2.20 -13.43 -27.37
CA LYS A 388 3.51 -13.01 -26.88
C LYS A 388 3.44 -11.52 -26.55
N VAL A 389 3.82 -11.15 -25.33
CA VAL A 389 3.89 -9.75 -24.91
C VAL A 389 5.25 -9.19 -25.26
N ILE A 390 6.31 -9.66 -24.60
CA ILE A 390 7.67 -9.12 -24.77
C ILE A 390 8.69 -10.12 -24.21
N ALA A 391 9.87 -10.21 -24.82
CA ALA A 391 11.00 -10.95 -24.25
C ALA A 391 11.49 -10.24 -22.98
N ALA A 392 11.76 -10.96 -21.90
CA ALA A 392 12.21 -10.40 -20.64
C ALA A 392 13.42 -9.48 -20.83
N ALA A 393 14.41 -9.90 -21.63
CA ALA A 393 15.60 -9.12 -21.92
C ALA A 393 15.35 -7.77 -22.61
N HIS A 394 14.20 -7.57 -23.26
CA HIS A 394 13.81 -6.30 -23.88
C HIS A 394 13.10 -5.34 -22.92
N ILE A 395 12.89 -5.75 -21.66
CA ILE A 395 12.36 -4.88 -20.61
C ILE A 395 13.57 -4.30 -19.86
N PRO A 396 13.87 -2.99 -19.97
CA PRO A 396 15.06 -2.39 -19.37
C PRO A 396 15.19 -2.66 -17.87
N ALA A 397 14.07 -2.56 -17.13
CA ALA A 397 14.02 -2.84 -15.70
C ALA A 397 14.43 -4.27 -15.30
N THR A 398 14.53 -5.22 -16.23
CA THR A 398 14.95 -6.59 -15.92
C THR A 398 16.46 -6.80 -16.02
N SER A 399 17.23 -5.78 -16.45
CA SER A 399 18.67 -5.89 -16.69
C SER A 399 18.99 -7.10 -17.59
N GLY A 400 18.48 -7.09 -18.83
CA GLY A 400 18.70 -8.21 -19.77
C GLY A 400 18.11 -9.55 -19.32
N GLY A 401 17.04 -9.53 -18.50
CA GLY A 401 16.41 -10.73 -17.95
C GLY A 401 17.06 -11.28 -16.67
N MET A 402 18.13 -10.67 -16.16
CA MET A 402 18.82 -11.13 -14.95
C MET A 402 18.04 -10.84 -13.66
N ALA A 403 17.33 -9.71 -13.60
CA ALA A 403 16.48 -9.34 -12.46
C ALA A 403 15.13 -10.08 -12.53
N ARG A 404 15.12 -11.36 -12.18
CA ARG A 404 13.92 -12.23 -12.28
C ARG A 404 12.70 -11.71 -11.51
N TYR A 405 12.90 -11.02 -10.39
CA TYR A 405 11.80 -10.38 -9.66
C TYR A 405 11.17 -9.22 -10.44
N ASN A 406 11.93 -8.52 -11.29
CA ASN A 406 11.38 -7.50 -12.16
C ASN A 406 10.64 -8.10 -13.37
N ILE A 407 10.99 -9.31 -13.81
CA ILE A 407 10.13 -10.08 -14.75
C ILE A 407 8.78 -10.38 -14.10
N ALA A 408 8.77 -10.84 -12.84
CA ALA A 408 7.53 -11.05 -12.10
C ALA A 408 6.70 -9.76 -11.92
N ASN A 409 7.36 -8.64 -11.61
CA ASN A 409 6.70 -7.33 -11.55
C ASN A 409 6.11 -6.92 -12.90
N SER A 410 6.82 -7.15 -14.02
CA SER A 410 6.31 -6.89 -15.37
C SER A 410 5.13 -7.77 -15.76
N MET A 411 5.11 -9.03 -15.33
CA MET A 411 3.93 -9.90 -15.53
C MET A 411 2.73 -9.42 -14.73
N ALA A 412 2.93 -8.98 -13.48
CA ALA A 412 1.87 -8.40 -12.67
C ALA A 412 1.33 -7.09 -13.28
N ALA A 413 2.22 -6.23 -13.79
CA ALA A 413 1.85 -5.02 -14.52
C ALA A 413 1.06 -5.34 -15.80
N THR A 414 1.53 -6.30 -16.59
CA THR A 414 0.84 -6.81 -17.80
C THR A 414 -0.58 -7.27 -17.47
N ALA A 415 -0.74 -8.09 -16.43
CA ALA A 415 -2.04 -8.60 -16.01
C ALA A 415 -2.98 -7.48 -15.56
N ALA A 416 -2.49 -6.51 -14.77
CA ALA A 416 -3.29 -5.39 -14.31
C ALA A 416 -3.73 -4.47 -15.46
N LEU A 417 -2.82 -4.15 -16.37
CA LEU A 417 -3.12 -3.33 -17.56
C LEU A 417 -4.09 -4.05 -18.50
N ALA A 418 -3.89 -5.34 -18.77
CA ALA A 418 -4.81 -6.14 -19.59
C ALA A 418 -6.20 -6.25 -18.95
N ALA A 419 -6.28 -6.36 -17.62
CA ALA A 419 -7.54 -6.36 -16.88
C ALA A 419 -8.30 -5.03 -17.02
N CYS A 420 -7.58 -3.92 -17.16
CA CYS A 420 -8.13 -2.59 -17.41
C CYS A 420 -8.34 -2.28 -18.91
N GLY A 421 -8.15 -3.25 -19.81
CA GLY A 421 -8.45 -3.12 -21.23
C GLY A 421 -7.34 -2.49 -22.09
N PHE A 422 -6.12 -2.36 -21.57
CA PHE A 422 -4.98 -1.90 -22.36
C PHE A 422 -4.65 -2.92 -23.45
N SER A 423 -4.37 -2.43 -24.65
CA SER A 423 -3.97 -3.27 -25.78
C SER A 423 -2.58 -3.86 -25.57
N LEU A 424 -2.31 -4.99 -26.23
CA LEU A 424 -0.99 -5.62 -26.23
C LEU A 424 0.11 -4.64 -26.68
N THR A 425 -0.18 -3.78 -27.66
CA THR A 425 0.76 -2.75 -28.14
C THR A 425 1.09 -1.73 -27.07
N GLN A 426 0.09 -1.22 -26.33
CA GLN A 426 0.31 -0.28 -25.23
C GLN A 426 1.12 -0.92 -24.10
N ILE A 427 0.80 -2.17 -23.75
CA ILE A 427 1.53 -2.92 -22.72
C ILE A 427 2.98 -3.15 -23.15
N HIS A 428 3.21 -3.64 -24.38
CA HIS A 428 4.55 -3.83 -24.92
C HIS A 428 5.34 -2.52 -24.88
N ALA A 429 4.77 -1.42 -25.40
CA ALA A 429 5.42 -0.11 -25.41
C ALA A 429 5.83 0.32 -24.01
N GLY A 430 4.90 0.30 -23.05
CA GLY A 430 5.18 0.70 -21.67
C GLY A 430 6.21 -0.17 -20.95
N LEU A 431 6.24 -1.49 -21.19
CA LEU A 431 7.28 -2.36 -20.65
C LEU A 431 8.64 -2.11 -21.30
N SER A 432 8.68 -1.84 -22.60
CA SER A 432 9.92 -1.63 -23.35
C SER A 432 10.63 -0.31 -23.05
N SER A 433 9.89 0.70 -22.55
CA SER A 433 10.43 2.04 -22.24
C SER A 433 10.51 2.36 -20.74
N PHE A 434 10.04 1.46 -19.87
CA PHE A 434 10.16 1.67 -18.43
C PHE A 434 11.56 1.31 -17.94
N GLU A 435 12.32 2.34 -17.57
CA GLU A 435 13.63 2.21 -16.93
C GLU A 435 13.47 2.23 -15.39
N SER A 436 14.33 1.47 -14.70
CA SER A 436 14.38 1.41 -13.23
C SER A 436 15.74 1.91 -12.74
N ASP A 437 15.98 3.21 -12.94
CA ASP A 437 17.25 3.87 -12.63
C ASP A 437 17.14 4.76 -11.38
N ALA A 438 18.19 5.54 -11.10
CA ALA A 438 18.25 6.42 -9.95
C ALA A 438 17.27 7.61 -10.03
N ALA A 439 16.77 7.95 -11.22
CA ALA A 439 15.86 9.07 -11.45
C ALA A 439 14.40 8.62 -11.41
N THR A 440 14.06 7.52 -12.07
CA THR A 440 12.68 7.03 -12.23
C THR A 440 12.25 6.08 -11.12
N ASN A 441 13.19 5.31 -10.56
CA ASN A 441 12.91 4.34 -9.49
C ASN A 441 14.11 4.17 -8.54
N PRO A 442 14.54 5.25 -7.85
CA PRO A 442 15.73 5.22 -7.02
C PRO A 442 15.72 4.10 -5.98
N LEU A 443 16.90 3.53 -5.76
CA LEU A 443 17.18 2.47 -4.80
C LEU A 443 16.47 1.15 -5.15
N ARG A 444 16.05 0.93 -6.39
CA ARG A 444 15.41 -0.31 -6.83
C ARG A 444 16.20 -0.90 -7.98
N SER A 445 17.21 -1.68 -7.61
CA SER A 445 18.06 -2.42 -8.53
C SER A 445 18.75 -1.51 -9.54
N ASN A 446 19.20 -0.34 -9.08
CA ASN A 446 19.94 0.58 -9.92
C ASN A 446 21.35 0.02 -10.10
N VAL A 447 21.69 -0.35 -11.33
CA VAL A 447 22.98 -0.94 -11.69
C VAL A 447 23.87 0.15 -12.23
N PHE A 448 25.08 0.25 -11.69
CA PHE A 448 26.11 1.18 -12.11
C PHE A 448 27.34 0.43 -12.62
N GLU A 449 27.87 0.87 -13.76
CA GLU A 449 29.07 0.30 -14.37
C GLU A 449 30.29 1.15 -14.01
N LEU A 450 31.29 0.56 -13.35
CA LEU A 450 32.55 1.24 -12.99
C LEU A 450 33.76 0.73 -13.77
N GLY A 451 33.53 0.33 -15.02
CA GLY A 451 34.55 -0.22 -15.91
C GLY A 451 34.91 -1.67 -15.55
N ALA A 452 35.59 -1.88 -14.42
CA ALA A 452 36.08 -3.21 -14.06
C ALA A 452 35.03 -4.08 -13.32
N PHE A 453 34.06 -3.49 -12.64
CA PHE A 453 33.05 -4.20 -11.85
C PHE A 453 31.72 -3.41 -11.81
N HIS A 454 30.66 -4.03 -11.32
CA HIS A 454 29.33 -3.42 -11.19
C HIS A 454 29.00 -3.06 -9.74
N ILE A 455 28.22 -1.99 -9.54
CA ILE A 455 27.58 -1.70 -8.25
C ILE A 455 26.06 -1.78 -8.43
N VAL A 456 25.38 -2.53 -7.57
CA VAL A 456 23.91 -2.60 -7.51
C VAL A 456 23.44 -1.88 -6.25
N LEU A 457 22.66 -0.82 -6.40
CA LEU A 457 22.04 -0.10 -5.29
C LEU A 457 20.58 -0.53 -5.15
N ASP A 458 20.20 -1.05 -3.98
CA ASP A 458 18.87 -1.61 -3.73
C ASP A 458 18.32 -1.30 -2.33
N TYR A 459 17.01 -1.46 -2.15
CA TYR A 459 16.26 -1.23 -0.93
C TYR A 459 15.86 -2.54 -0.23
N ALA A 460 16.47 -3.65 -0.63
CA ALA A 460 16.32 -4.93 0.03
C ALA A 460 16.57 -4.82 1.53
N HIS A 461 15.58 -5.22 2.33
CA HIS A 461 15.59 -5.09 3.80
C HIS A 461 15.01 -6.31 4.53
N ASN A 462 14.68 -7.37 3.79
CA ASN A 462 14.17 -8.62 4.31
C ASN A 462 14.84 -9.81 3.58
N PRO A 463 14.83 -11.02 4.15
CA PRO A 463 15.51 -12.18 3.56
C PRO A 463 15.17 -12.43 2.08
N ALA A 464 13.88 -12.36 1.72
CA ALA A 464 13.43 -12.60 0.35
C ALA A 464 14.01 -11.54 -0.63
N ALA A 465 14.07 -10.28 -0.22
CA ALA A 465 14.64 -9.21 -1.04
C ALA A 465 16.16 -9.36 -1.20
N TYR A 466 16.88 -9.77 -0.13
CA TYR A 466 18.31 -10.04 -0.20
C TYR A 466 18.65 -11.20 -1.14
N ALA A 467 17.90 -12.30 -1.09
CA ALA A 467 18.06 -13.42 -2.02
C ALA A 467 17.76 -13.00 -3.48
N ALA A 468 16.75 -12.16 -3.67
CA ALA A 468 16.37 -11.65 -4.98
C ALA A 468 17.46 -10.77 -5.61
N VAL A 469 18.00 -9.79 -4.87
CA VAL A 469 19.09 -8.93 -5.37
C VAL A 469 20.39 -9.72 -5.56
N ALA A 470 20.65 -10.74 -4.74
CA ALA A 470 21.79 -11.63 -4.95
C ALA A 470 21.66 -12.41 -6.27
N THR A 471 20.45 -12.82 -6.66
CA THR A 471 20.21 -13.49 -7.94
C THR A 471 20.56 -12.58 -9.12
N LEU A 472 20.16 -11.30 -9.08
CA LEU A 472 20.57 -10.30 -10.08
C LEU A 472 22.10 -10.16 -10.10
N ALA A 473 22.71 -9.97 -8.92
CA ALA A 473 24.13 -9.73 -8.81
C ALA A 473 24.97 -10.91 -9.31
N ARG A 474 24.51 -12.15 -9.10
CA ARG A 474 25.15 -13.36 -9.67
C ARG A 474 25.03 -13.43 -11.19
N GLY A 475 23.89 -12.99 -11.75
CA GLY A 475 23.71 -12.84 -13.19
C GLY A 475 24.71 -11.84 -13.79
N LEU A 476 24.84 -10.67 -13.16
CA LEU A 476 25.78 -9.61 -13.57
C LEU A 476 27.25 -10.04 -13.43
N ALA A 477 27.57 -10.84 -12.41
CA ALA A 477 28.91 -11.41 -12.23
C ALA A 477 29.25 -12.50 -13.27
N GLN A 478 28.27 -12.94 -14.06
CA GLN A 478 28.38 -13.99 -15.09
C GLN A 478 29.03 -15.29 -14.60
N GLY A 479 28.93 -15.58 -13.29
CA GLY A 479 29.58 -16.71 -12.64
C GLY A 479 31.12 -16.65 -12.59
N GLN A 480 31.73 -15.53 -12.98
CA GLN A 480 33.18 -15.33 -13.02
C GLN A 480 33.68 -14.46 -11.88
N GLY A 481 32.89 -13.46 -11.48
CA GLY A 481 33.20 -12.56 -10.37
C GLY A 481 32.57 -12.95 -9.05
N ARG A 482 33.10 -12.37 -7.96
CA ARG A 482 32.53 -12.48 -6.62
C ARG A 482 31.38 -11.50 -6.47
N VAL A 483 30.41 -11.83 -5.61
CA VAL A 483 29.35 -10.92 -5.21
C VAL A 483 29.56 -10.52 -3.75
N LEU A 484 29.85 -9.23 -3.55
CA LEU A 484 30.06 -8.61 -2.26
C LEU A 484 28.78 -7.86 -1.88
N ALA A 485 28.44 -7.79 -0.59
CA ALA A 485 27.26 -7.06 -0.14
C ALA A 485 27.51 -6.19 1.09
N VAL A 486 27.13 -4.93 1.00
CA VAL A 486 26.93 -4.01 2.13
C VAL A 486 25.50 -4.15 2.58
N VAL A 487 25.29 -4.63 3.81
CA VAL A 487 23.98 -5.07 4.30
C VAL A 487 23.65 -4.46 5.66
N THR A 488 22.36 -4.20 5.88
CA THR A 488 21.83 -3.80 7.18
C THR A 488 20.33 -4.07 7.27
N SER A 489 19.75 -3.78 8.43
CA SER A 489 18.30 -3.65 8.61
C SER A 489 18.03 -2.66 9.75
N PRO A 490 16.87 -1.95 9.74
CA PRO A 490 16.44 -1.12 10.85
C PRO A 490 16.38 -1.89 12.19
N GLY A 491 16.66 -1.21 13.31
CA GLY A 491 16.73 -1.85 14.63
C GLY A 491 15.39 -2.26 15.26
N ASP A 492 14.27 -1.82 14.70
CA ASP A 492 12.90 -2.16 15.13
C ASP A 492 12.40 -3.53 14.61
N ARG A 493 13.29 -4.31 13.97
CA ARG A 493 13.03 -5.71 13.62
C ARG A 493 13.25 -6.64 14.81
N ARG A 494 12.56 -7.78 14.80
CA ARG A 494 12.75 -8.83 15.81
C ARG A 494 14.15 -9.43 15.65
N ASP A 495 14.73 -9.92 16.74
CA ASP A 495 16.06 -10.52 16.74
C ASP A 495 16.17 -11.68 15.75
N ALA A 496 15.14 -12.53 15.69
CA ALA A 496 15.06 -13.64 14.76
C ALA A 496 15.09 -13.18 13.28
N ASP A 497 14.53 -12.02 12.96
CA ASP A 497 14.52 -11.49 11.59
C ASP A 497 15.92 -10.99 11.20
N LEU A 498 16.59 -10.27 12.10
CA LEU A 498 17.95 -9.78 11.91
C LEU A 498 18.95 -10.93 11.71
N THR A 499 18.86 -11.96 12.57
CA THR A 499 19.66 -13.18 12.45
C THR A 499 19.40 -13.90 11.12
N ARG A 500 18.12 -13.99 10.69
CA ARG A 500 17.75 -14.64 9.43
C ARG A 500 18.23 -13.87 8.20
N ILE A 501 18.24 -12.53 8.24
CA ILE A 501 18.85 -11.69 7.20
C ILE A 501 20.33 -12.04 7.07
N GLY A 502 21.07 -12.09 8.19
CA GLY A 502 22.47 -12.50 8.20
C GLY A 502 22.71 -13.86 7.55
N ALA A 503 21.96 -14.88 7.98
CA ALA A 503 22.05 -16.23 7.44
C ALA A 503 21.74 -16.29 5.93
N THR A 504 20.71 -15.56 5.48
CA THR A 504 20.33 -15.49 4.06
C THR A 504 21.42 -14.83 3.23
N CYS A 505 21.96 -13.71 3.70
CA CYS A 505 23.05 -13.01 3.03
C CYS A 505 24.29 -13.90 2.90
N ALA A 506 24.67 -14.63 3.96
CA ALA A 506 25.85 -15.49 3.95
C ALA A 506 25.72 -16.68 3.00
N ALA A 507 24.49 -17.15 2.75
CA ALA A 507 24.22 -18.21 1.78
C ALA A 507 24.31 -17.76 0.30
N HIS A 508 24.23 -16.45 0.03
CA HIS A 508 24.10 -15.93 -1.34
C HIS A 508 25.25 -15.03 -1.79
N PHE A 509 25.95 -14.38 -0.86
CA PHE A 509 27.07 -13.47 -1.13
C PHE A 509 28.40 -14.08 -0.67
N ASP A 510 29.50 -13.73 -1.33
CA ASP A 510 30.83 -14.25 -0.99
C ASP A 510 31.46 -13.49 0.19
N ARG A 511 31.10 -12.21 0.35
CA ARG A 511 31.60 -11.35 1.42
C ARG A 511 30.56 -10.32 1.86
N LEU A 512 30.45 -10.15 3.17
CA LEU A 512 29.48 -9.27 3.81
C LEU A 512 30.16 -8.14 4.59
N PHE A 513 29.64 -6.94 4.39
CA PHE A 513 29.98 -5.71 5.10
C PHE A 513 28.73 -5.23 5.81
N VAL A 514 28.57 -5.68 7.05
CA VAL A 514 27.38 -5.38 7.87
C VAL A 514 27.59 -4.04 8.55
N TYR A 515 26.62 -3.13 8.46
CA TYR A 515 26.71 -1.85 9.17
C TYR A 515 25.51 -1.60 10.09
N GLU A 516 25.73 -0.86 11.17
CA GLU A 516 24.67 -0.41 12.05
C GLU A 516 23.90 0.75 11.41
N SER A 517 22.57 0.60 11.33
CA SER A 517 21.70 1.64 10.76
C SER A 517 21.05 2.46 11.88
N GLN A 518 19.76 2.78 11.76
CA GLN A 518 19.03 3.42 12.86
C GLN A 518 18.64 2.39 13.91
N GLY A 519 19.09 2.59 15.15
CA GLY A 519 18.84 1.67 16.27
C GLY A 519 17.36 1.53 16.66
N ARG A 520 16.52 2.56 16.44
CA ARG A 520 15.06 2.53 16.68
C ARG A 520 14.63 1.89 18.02
N GLY A 521 15.31 2.26 19.11
CA GLY A 521 15.05 1.73 20.45
C GLY A 521 15.97 0.58 20.87
N ARG A 522 16.78 0.04 19.97
CA ARG A 522 17.85 -0.93 20.26
C ARG A 522 19.16 -0.22 20.60
N ALA A 523 20.00 -0.86 21.42
CA ALA A 523 21.33 -0.38 21.75
C ALA A 523 22.22 -0.25 20.48
N PRO A 524 23.14 0.74 20.43
CA PRO A 524 24.07 0.89 19.29
C PRO A 524 24.85 -0.40 19.00
N GLY A 525 24.98 -0.76 17.72
CA GLY A 525 25.69 -1.94 17.23
C GLY A 525 24.96 -3.27 17.38
N ALA A 526 23.88 -3.32 18.17
CA ALA A 526 23.22 -4.58 18.45
C ALA A 526 22.46 -5.17 17.24
N ALA A 527 21.96 -4.33 16.32
CA ALA A 527 21.31 -4.85 15.12
C ALA A 527 22.35 -5.41 14.15
N ALA A 528 23.46 -4.69 13.95
CA ALA A 528 24.58 -5.15 13.14
C ALA A 528 25.20 -6.44 13.68
N GLU A 529 25.31 -6.60 15.00
CA GLU A 529 25.86 -7.82 15.58
C GLU A 529 24.92 -9.02 15.41
N LEU A 530 23.60 -8.86 15.53
CA LEU A 530 22.66 -9.94 15.27
C LEU A 530 22.71 -10.43 13.81
N ILE A 531 22.78 -9.50 12.86
CA ILE A 531 22.96 -9.84 11.44
C ILE A 531 24.32 -10.55 11.25
N SER A 532 25.39 -10.04 11.86
CA SER A 532 26.73 -10.61 11.75
C SER A 532 26.79 -12.02 12.36
N ALA A 533 26.17 -12.24 13.51
CA ALA A 533 26.09 -13.53 14.19
C ALA A 533 25.32 -14.55 13.35
N GLY A 534 24.17 -14.15 12.77
CA GLY A 534 23.40 -15.01 11.85
C GLY A 534 24.21 -15.42 10.61
N ALA A 535 24.97 -14.48 10.04
CA ALA A 535 25.85 -14.75 8.91
C ALA A 535 27.00 -15.71 9.28
N ARG A 536 27.68 -15.48 10.40
CA ARG A 536 28.77 -16.34 10.89
C ARG A 536 28.27 -17.76 11.20
N ALA A 537 27.07 -17.89 11.78
CA ALA A 537 26.48 -19.18 12.12
C ALA A 537 26.08 -20.00 10.89
N ALA A 538 25.55 -19.36 9.84
CA ALA A 538 25.25 -20.02 8.58
C ALA A 538 26.52 -20.46 7.81
N GLY A 539 27.61 -19.70 7.99
CA GLY A 539 28.83 -19.88 7.19
C GLY A 539 28.63 -19.42 5.73
N GLY A 540 29.65 -19.60 4.90
CA GLY A 540 29.56 -19.33 3.45
C GLY A 540 30.07 -17.95 3.00
N ALA A 541 30.19 -16.97 3.90
CA ALA A 541 30.73 -15.65 3.59
C ALA A 541 31.69 -15.12 4.66
N ALA A 542 32.72 -14.38 4.25
CA ALA A 542 33.51 -13.58 5.19
C ALA A 542 32.71 -12.37 5.66
N VAL A 543 32.66 -12.10 6.96
CA VAL A 543 31.82 -11.04 7.56
C VAL A 543 32.68 -9.98 8.24
N SER A 544 32.43 -8.71 7.94
CA SER A 544 33.02 -7.55 8.62
C SER A 544 31.91 -6.60 9.08
N THR A 545 32.06 -6.02 10.27
CA THR A 545 31.03 -5.19 10.92
C THR A 545 31.52 -3.75 11.05
N PHE A 546 30.64 -2.77 10.83
CA PHE A 546 30.96 -1.34 10.79
C PHE A 546 29.90 -0.51 11.54
N ASP A 547 30.31 0.63 12.10
CA ASP A 547 29.42 1.54 12.83
C ASP A 547 28.47 2.35 11.92
N GLY A 548 28.74 2.39 10.62
CA GLY A 548 27.94 3.16 9.68
C GLY A 548 28.16 2.79 8.21
N ALA A 549 27.24 3.25 7.37
CA ALA A 549 27.21 2.91 5.95
C ALA A 549 28.48 3.34 5.21
N GLU A 550 29.02 4.53 5.51
CA GLU A 550 30.19 5.08 4.81
C GLU A 550 31.40 4.16 4.91
N GLY A 551 31.78 3.75 6.12
CA GLY A 551 32.93 2.86 6.34
C GLY A 551 32.73 1.49 5.69
N ALA A 552 31.51 0.93 5.75
CA ALA A 552 31.18 -0.34 5.12
C ALA A 552 31.27 -0.27 3.59
N VAL A 553 30.71 0.78 2.98
CA VAL A 553 30.78 1.01 1.53
C VAL A 553 32.22 1.20 1.07
N GLN A 554 33.02 2.01 1.78
CA GLN A 554 34.43 2.23 1.44
C GLN A 554 35.24 0.94 1.53
N ALA A 555 35.03 0.14 2.58
CA ALA A 555 35.71 -1.14 2.75
C ALA A 555 35.31 -2.15 1.67
N ALA A 556 34.03 -2.20 1.30
CA ALA A 556 33.52 -3.08 0.25
C ALA A 556 34.03 -2.68 -1.13
N TYR A 557 34.03 -1.38 -1.43
CA TYR A 557 34.56 -0.83 -2.68
C TYR A 557 36.03 -1.21 -2.89
N ARG A 558 36.88 -1.00 -1.88
CA ARG A 558 38.32 -1.37 -1.93
C ARG A 558 38.57 -2.87 -2.06
N ALA A 559 37.60 -3.71 -1.69
CA ALA A 559 37.71 -5.15 -1.78
C ALA A 559 37.33 -5.70 -3.17
N CYS A 560 36.68 -4.90 -4.02
CA CYS A 560 36.23 -5.30 -5.35
C CYS A 560 37.42 -5.54 -6.29
N GLN A 561 37.28 -6.58 -7.10
CA GLN A 561 38.19 -6.94 -8.19
C GLN A 561 37.44 -6.87 -9.53
N PRO A 562 38.16 -6.84 -10.67
CA PRO A 562 37.52 -6.92 -11.98
C PRO A 562 36.60 -8.14 -12.10
N GLY A 563 35.40 -7.95 -12.64
CA GLY A 563 34.34 -8.94 -12.75
C GLY A 563 33.40 -9.03 -11.54
N ASP A 564 33.77 -8.47 -10.38
CA ASP A 564 32.94 -8.51 -9.19
C ASP A 564 31.62 -7.72 -9.34
N VAL A 565 30.69 -7.97 -8.43
CA VAL A 565 29.49 -7.16 -8.24
C VAL A 565 29.37 -6.78 -6.78
N LEU A 566 29.29 -5.47 -6.51
CA LEU A 566 29.05 -4.93 -5.18
C LEU A 566 27.58 -4.56 -5.03
N VAL A 567 26.86 -5.24 -4.14
CA VAL A 567 25.50 -4.86 -3.76
C VAL A 567 25.56 -3.92 -2.55
N PHE A 568 24.98 -2.73 -2.67
CA PHE A 568 24.66 -1.89 -1.53
C PHE A 568 23.15 -1.91 -1.30
N ALA A 569 22.73 -2.69 -0.31
CA ALA A 569 21.33 -2.86 0.06
C ALA A 569 20.96 -2.00 1.27
N CYS A 570 19.65 -1.79 1.49
CA CYS A 570 19.14 -0.85 2.51
C CYS A 570 19.67 0.59 2.34
N GLY A 571 20.09 0.96 1.12
CA GLY A 571 20.46 2.33 0.81
C GLY A 571 19.29 3.26 1.08
N THR A 572 19.55 4.39 1.75
CA THR A 572 18.50 5.38 2.04
C THR A 572 18.45 6.49 0.99
N ARG A 573 19.59 6.78 0.35
CA ARG A 573 19.75 7.78 -0.71
C ARG A 573 20.91 7.37 -1.62
N VAL A 574 20.80 7.66 -2.92
CA VAL A 574 21.88 7.44 -3.90
C VAL A 574 23.13 8.25 -3.52
N ALA A 575 22.94 9.45 -2.97
CA ALA A 575 24.01 10.29 -2.46
C ALA A 575 24.90 9.58 -1.41
N THR A 576 24.34 8.69 -0.58
CA THR A 576 25.13 7.96 0.42
C THR A 576 26.19 7.07 -0.21
N LEU A 577 25.90 6.45 -1.36
CA LEU A 577 26.88 5.68 -2.11
C LEU A 577 27.94 6.60 -2.73
N ILE A 578 27.49 7.66 -3.40
CA ILE A 578 28.35 8.59 -4.14
C ILE A 578 29.31 9.30 -3.18
N ASP A 579 28.83 9.81 -2.06
CA ASP A 579 29.65 10.55 -1.08
C ASP A 579 30.68 9.63 -0.42
N ALA A 580 30.28 8.41 -0.06
CA ALA A 580 31.20 7.42 0.52
C ALA A 580 32.34 7.05 -0.44
N ILE A 581 32.04 6.91 -1.74
CA ILE A 581 33.05 6.62 -2.77
C ILE A 581 33.87 7.89 -3.09
N ARG A 582 33.27 9.08 -3.11
CA ARG A 582 33.98 10.35 -3.41
C ARG A 582 35.15 10.59 -2.48
N ALA A 583 35.02 10.20 -1.21
CA ALA A 583 36.08 10.32 -0.21
C ALA A 583 37.32 9.46 -0.51
N ILE A 584 37.21 8.44 -1.37
CA ILE A 584 38.27 7.45 -1.63
C ILE A 584 38.63 7.29 -3.12
N ASP A 585 37.73 7.68 -4.03
CA ASP A 585 37.87 7.60 -5.49
C ASP A 585 36.91 8.63 -6.15
N ALA A 586 37.35 9.89 -6.21
CA ALA A 586 36.55 10.99 -6.76
C ALA A 586 36.13 10.77 -8.23
N PRO A 587 37.00 10.29 -9.14
CA PRO A 587 36.60 9.98 -10.53
C PRO A 587 35.51 8.91 -10.63
N ALA A 588 35.56 7.85 -9.82
CA ALA A 588 34.48 6.86 -9.80
C ALA A 588 33.17 7.43 -9.28
N ALA A 589 33.22 8.25 -8.22
CA ALA A 589 32.04 8.93 -7.70
C ALA A 589 31.40 9.88 -8.71
N GLU A 590 32.20 10.56 -9.54
CA GLU A 590 31.68 11.41 -10.62
C GLU A 590 30.96 10.59 -11.70
N ARG A 591 31.51 9.44 -12.11
CA ARG A 591 30.83 8.51 -13.03
C ARG A 591 29.51 7.99 -12.45
N LEU A 592 29.47 7.66 -11.16
CA LEU A 592 28.22 7.28 -10.47
C LEU A 592 27.21 8.41 -10.48
N ALA A 593 27.64 9.64 -10.20
CA ALA A 593 26.77 10.81 -10.21
C ALA A 593 26.21 11.11 -11.61
N GLN A 594 27.01 10.92 -12.66
CA GLN A 594 26.57 11.06 -14.06
C GLN A 594 25.53 9.99 -14.44
N GLN A 595 25.79 8.73 -14.09
CA GLN A 595 24.82 7.64 -14.32
C GLN A 595 23.55 7.76 -13.47
N ALA A 596 23.64 8.41 -12.30
CA ALA A 596 22.50 8.63 -11.43
C ALA A 596 21.65 9.87 -11.81
N ALA A 597 22.17 10.74 -12.68
CA ALA A 597 21.44 11.91 -13.14
C ALA A 597 20.32 11.50 -14.10
N PRO A 598 19.16 12.18 -14.09
CA PRO A 598 18.13 11.95 -15.09
C PRO A 598 18.70 12.16 -16.49
N ALA A 599 18.35 11.28 -17.43
CA ALA A 599 18.69 11.45 -18.83
C ALA A 599 18.14 12.78 -19.34
N SER A 600 19.02 13.60 -19.92
CA SER A 600 18.74 14.96 -20.40
C SER A 600 17.87 15.00 -21.65
#